data_AF-E1LP45-F1
#
_entry.id   AF-E1LP45-F1
#
_cell.length_a   1.000
_cell.length_b   1.000
_cell.length_c   1.000
_cell.angle_alpha   90.00
_cell.angle_beta   90.00
_cell.angle_gamma   90.00
#
_symmetry.space_group_name_H-M   'P 1'
#
loop_
_entity.id
_entity.type
_entity.pdbx_description
1 polymer ?
#
loop_
_entity_poly.entity_id
_entity_poly.type
_entity_poly.pdbx_seq_one_letter_code
_entity_poly.pdbx_strand_id
1 'polypeptide(L)'
;MSQSSYLSPLLWLKKEADKEEMSATQCQIFFFYYQLFELLFARESDLRDLCLGRQGFYFSQLEKDLLSGVSHFLKNLEGKVTLKANQEVSARKALFLALTTSQSDWQSLAPVFDFYQTIGRLESPSLLSSQDRQYLMWIYQSALEKDYSVKVIGDKYFVLKRQDATKLTARQTQTLEILSQSEDLVNPVYVTLGEKGVLLLD
;
A
#
# COMPACT_ATOMS: atom_id res chain seq x y z
N MET A 1 21.15 -21.56 -0.52
CA MET A 1 20.78 -20.51 0.46
C MET A 1 19.31 -20.20 0.24
N SER A 2 18.45 -20.44 1.23
CA SER A 2 17.05 -20.02 1.17
C SER A 2 17.04 -18.52 0.92
N GLN A 3 16.44 -18.06 -0.18
CA GLN A 3 16.10 -16.65 -0.28
C GLN A 3 15.25 -16.32 0.95
N SER A 4 15.65 -15.27 1.69
CA SER A 4 14.87 -14.83 2.84
C SER A 4 13.43 -14.58 2.40
N SER A 5 12.44 -15.13 3.10
CA SER A 5 11.01 -14.93 2.81
C SER A 5 10.65 -13.44 2.73
N TYR A 6 11.40 -12.62 3.47
CA TYR A 6 11.46 -11.16 3.41
C TYR A 6 11.62 -10.58 1.99
N LEU A 7 12.45 -11.15 1.11
CA LEU A 7 12.74 -10.56 -0.20
C LEU A 7 11.68 -10.85 -1.27
N SER A 8 10.85 -11.87 -1.05
CA SER A 8 9.87 -12.34 -2.03
C SER A 8 8.87 -11.26 -2.48
N PRO A 9 8.17 -10.54 -1.58
CA PRO A 9 7.25 -9.48 -2.00
C PRO A 9 7.97 -8.30 -2.67
N LEU A 10 9.21 -8.00 -2.29
CA LEU A 10 9.98 -6.90 -2.90
C LEU A 10 10.47 -7.24 -4.31
N LEU A 11 10.86 -8.50 -4.54
CA LEU A 11 11.17 -9.02 -5.88
C LEU A 11 9.92 -9.07 -6.78
N TRP A 12 8.74 -9.29 -6.20
CA TRP A 12 7.48 -9.21 -6.93
C TRP A 12 7.14 -7.75 -7.27
N LEU A 13 7.29 -6.85 -6.29
CA LEU A 13 7.09 -5.40 -6.48
C LEU A 13 7.97 -4.87 -7.62
N LYS A 14 9.23 -5.29 -7.70
CA LYS A 14 10.15 -4.95 -8.79
C LYS A 14 9.59 -5.27 -10.19
N LYS A 15 8.81 -6.35 -10.36
CA LYS A 15 8.27 -6.78 -11.66
C LYS A 15 7.01 -6.03 -12.05
N GLU A 16 6.17 -5.72 -11.08
CA GLU A 16 4.83 -5.15 -11.29
C GLU A 16 4.80 -3.63 -11.21
N ALA A 17 5.74 -3.05 -10.47
CA ALA A 17 5.96 -1.62 -10.47
C ALA A 17 6.72 -1.23 -11.73
N ASP A 18 5.99 -0.84 -12.77
CA ASP A 18 6.50 -0.05 -13.89
C ASP A 18 6.95 1.38 -13.43
N LYS A 19 7.38 1.55 -12.18
CA LYS A 19 7.25 2.80 -11.42
C LYS A 19 8.56 3.23 -10.79
N GLU A 20 9.25 4.12 -11.48
CA GLU A 20 10.39 4.88 -10.94
C GLU A 20 9.97 5.93 -9.88
N GLU A 21 8.73 5.93 -9.39
CA GLU A 21 8.15 7.02 -8.59
C GLU A 21 7.59 6.61 -7.21
N MET A 22 7.73 5.36 -6.78
CA MET A 22 7.31 5.00 -5.42
C MET A 22 8.20 5.68 -4.38
N SER A 23 7.59 6.28 -3.36
CA SER A 23 8.32 6.82 -2.21
C SER A 23 8.75 5.72 -1.25
N ALA A 24 9.73 6.02 -0.38
CA ALA A 24 10.17 5.08 0.66
C ALA A 24 9.01 4.67 1.58
N THR A 25 8.13 5.62 1.94
CA THR A 25 6.91 5.35 2.71
C THR A 25 5.98 4.36 1.98
N GLN A 26 5.75 4.54 0.68
CA GLN A 26 4.89 3.62 -0.07
C GLN A 26 5.49 2.21 -0.11
N CYS A 27 6.81 2.08 -0.21
CA CYS A 27 7.48 0.79 -0.12
C CYS A 27 7.30 0.14 1.28
N GLN A 28 7.40 0.93 2.35
CA GLN A 28 7.11 0.47 3.72
C GLN A 28 5.66 0.04 3.91
N ILE A 29 4.70 0.82 3.41
CA ILE A 29 3.26 0.50 3.48
C ILE A 29 2.95 -0.80 2.71
N PHE A 30 3.51 -0.94 1.50
CA PHE A 30 3.39 -2.16 0.71
C PHE A 30 3.89 -3.37 1.51
N PHE A 31 5.10 -3.27 2.04
CA PHE A 31 5.73 -4.38 2.74
C PHE A 31 4.94 -4.74 4.02
N PHE A 32 4.51 -3.74 4.77
CA PHE A 32 3.67 -3.91 5.95
C PHE A 32 2.38 -4.66 5.67
N TYR A 33 1.57 -4.18 4.71
CA TYR A 33 0.30 -4.84 4.41
C TYR A 33 0.50 -6.23 3.84
N TYR A 34 1.54 -6.45 3.02
CA TYR A 34 1.86 -7.79 2.55
C TYR A 34 2.11 -8.74 3.72
N GLN A 35 3.00 -8.37 4.66
CA GLN A 35 3.31 -9.23 5.81
C GLN A 35 2.09 -9.48 6.69
N LEU A 36 1.27 -8.46 6.94
CA LEU A 36 0.06 -8.62 7.73
C LEU A 36 -1.03 -9.45 7.04
N PHE A 37 -1.16 -9.38 5.72
CA PHE A 37 -2.08 -10.27 4.99
C PHE A 37 -1.60 -11.72 5.01
N GLU A 38 -0.29 -11.96 4.85
CA GLU A 38 0.24 -13.32 5.00
C GLU A 38 -0.01 -13.84 6.42
N LEU A 39 0.20 -13.02 7.45
CA LEU A 39 -0.12 -13.38 8.84
C LEU A 39 -1.62 -13.62 9.07
N LEU A 40 -2.49 -12.76 8.51
CA LEU A 40 -3.95 -12.86 8.60
C LEU A 40 -4.45 -14.24 8.13
N PHE A 41 -3.87 -14.73 7.04
CA PHE A 41 -4.21 -16.02 6.43
C PHE A 41 -3.34 -17.19 6.90
N ALA A 42 -2.64 -17.03 8.04
CA ALA A 42 -1.77 -18.06 8.63
C ALA A 42 -0.70 -18.60 7.65
N ARG A 43 -0.17 -17.71 6.80
CA ARG A 43 0.97 -17.97 5.91
C ARG A 43 2.24 -17.38 6.50
N GLU A 44 3.37 -17.70 5.88
CA GLU A 44 4.68 -17.23 6.33
C GLU A 44 4.76 -15.70 6.21
N SER A 45 5.02 -15.04 7.33
CA SER A 45 5.21 -13.60 7.46
C SER A 45 6.45 -13.30 8.29
N ASP A 46 7.17 -12.24 7.97
CA ASP A 46 8.32 -11.76 8.73
C ASP A 46 8.04 -10.38 9.31
N LEU A 47 7.85 -10.32 10.64
CA LEU A 47 7.61 -9.08 11.41
C LEU A 47 8.75 -8.77 12.39
N ARG A 48 9.91 -9.45 12.27
CA ARG A 48 10.99 -9.42 13.28
C ARG A 48 11.60 -8.04 13.48
N ASP A 49 11.66 -7.24 12.42
CA ASP A 49 12.25 -5.90 12.42
C ASP A 49 11.22 -4.78 12.26
N LEU A 50 9.92 -5.11 12.43
CA LEU A 50 8.84 -4.14 12.47
C LEU A 50 9.00 -3.23 13.69
N CYS A 51 9.03 -1.94 13.43
CA CYS A 51 9.27 -0.87 14.39
C CYS A 51 8.17 0.19 14.27
N LEU A 52 8.07 1.01 15.32
CA LEU A 52 7.20 2.18 15.36
C LEU A 52 8.06 3.45 15.35
N GLY A 53 7.86 4.30 14.36
CA GLY A 53 8.56 5.57 14.21
C GLY A 53 7.61 6.76 14.23
N ARG A 54 8.16 7.97 14.08
CA ARG A 54 7.35 9.21 13.96
C ARG A 54 6.43 9.21 12.75
N GLN A 55 6.79 8.46 11.71
CA GLN A 55 6.09 8.40 10.43
C GLN A 55 5.12 7.19 10.34
N GLY A 56 4.84 6.52 11.45
CA GLY A 56 4.04 5.29 11.50
C GLY A 56 4.91 4.04 11.63
N PHE A 57 4.35 2.88 11.26
CA PHE A 57 5.13 1.64 11.26
C PHE A 57 6.16 1.64 10.14
N TYR A 58 7.28 0.98 10.39
CA TYR A 58 8.32 0.75 9.39
C TYR A 58 9.12 -0.50 9.73
N PHE A 59 9.72 -1.12 8.72
CA PHE A 59 10.67 -2.22 8.88
C PHE A 59 12.07 -1.64 8.88
N SER A 60 12.81 -1.84 9.97
CA SER A 60 14.11 -1.19 10.17
C SER A 60 15.19 -1.67 9.20
N GLN A 61 15.11 -2.92 8.72
CA GLN A 61 15.99 -3.38 7.65
C GLN A 61 15.62 -2.74 6.32
N LEU A 62 14.33 -2.69 5.99
CA LEU A 62 13.84 -2.07 4.76
C LEU A 62 14.19 -0.59 4.72
N GLU A 63 14.07 0.11 5.85
CA GLU A 63 14.42 1.53 5.95
C GLU A 63 15.89 1.76 5.58
N LYS A 64 16.81 0.93 6.10
CA LYS A 64 18.23 0.99 5.75
C LYS A 64 18.47 0.74 4.27
N ASP A 65 17.80 -0.26 3.71
CA ASP A 65 17.94 -0.61 2.30
C ASP A 65 17.44 0.52 1.37
N LEU A 66 16.38 1.22 1.81
CA LEU A 66 15.76 2.34 1.10
C LEU A 66 16.55 3.67 1.21
N LEU A 67 17.58 3.77 2.05
CA LEU A 67 18.43 4.98 2.15
C LEU A 67 19.09 5.35 0.81
N SER A 68 19.33 4.35 -0.04
CA SER A 68 19.88 4.56 -1.39
C SER A 68 18.84 5.01 -2.43
N GLY A 69 17.57 5.12 -2.01
CA GLY A 69 16.42 5.40 -2.87
C GLY A 69 15.73 4.13 -3.37
N VAL A 70 14.40 4.17 -3.47
CA VAL A 70 13.55 3.01 -3.86
C VAL A 70 13.97 2.46 -5.22
N SER A 71 14.17 3.31 -6.23
CA SER A 71 14.57 2.88 -7.57
C SER A 71 15.91 2.15 -7.56
N HIS A 72 16.90 2.67 -6.84
CA HIS A 72 18.21 2.04 -6.72
C HIS A 72 18.12 0.69 -5.98
N PHE A 73 17.42 0.65 -4.86
CA PHE A 73 17.19 -0.58 -4.09
C PHE A 73 16.51 -1.66 -4.94
N LEU A 74 15.37 -1.35 -5.57
CA LEU A 74 14.62 -2.34 -6.36
C LEU A 74 15.41 -2.80 -7.59
N LYS A 75 16.17 -1.92 -8.25
CA LYS A 75 17.03 -2.30 -9.38
C LYS A 75 18.09 -3.32 -8.95
N ASN A 76 18.71 -3.11 -7.79
CA ASN A 76 19.77 -3.96 -7.25
C ASN A 76 19.26 -5.21 -6.51
N LEU A 77 17.95 -5.37 -6.30
CA LEU A 77 17.40 -6.61 -5.76
C LEU A 77 17.67 -7.79 -6.71
N GLU A 78 18.46 -8.73 -6.26
CA GLU A 78 18.79 -9.96 -6.99
C GLU A 78 17.89 -11.13 -6.57
N GLY A 79 17.50 -11.94 -7.55
CA GLY A 79 16.72 -13.14 -7.31
C GLY A 79 15.61 -13.39 -8.31
N LYS A 80 15.03 -14.59 -8.24
CA LYS A 80 13.81 -14.94 -8.97
C LYS A 80 12.75 -15.35 -7.96
N VAL A 81 11.63 -14.61 -7.93
CA VAL A 81 10.46 -14.99 -7.14
C VAL A 81 9.31 -15.38 -8.05
N THR A 82 8.57 -16.40 -7.64
CA THR A 82 7.23 -16.71 -8.12
C THR A 82 6.35 -16.83 -6.87
N LEU A 83 5.50 -15.83 -6.64
CA LEU A 83 4.51 -15.90 -5.57
C LEU A 83 3.44 -16.93 -5.96
N LYS A 84 2.86 -17.62 -4.97
CA LYS A 84 1.64 -18.41 -5.20
C LYS A 84 0.48 -17.47 -5.51
N ALA A 85 -0.55 -17.95 -6.21
CA ALA A 85 -1.69 -17.14 -6.62
C ALA A 85 -2.35 -16.35 -5.48
N ASN A 86 -2.52 -16.96 -4.30
CA ASN A 86 -3.06 -16.29 -3.12
C ASN A 86 -2.13 -15.22 -2.51
N GLN A 87 -0.82 -15.42 -2.59
CA GLN A 87 0.19 -14.44 -2.15
C GLN A 87 0.27 -13.27 -3.13
N GLU A 88 0.09 -13.53 -4.42
CA GLU A 88 0.00 -12.50 -5.45
C GLU A 88 -1.23 -11.61 -5.23
N VAL A 89 -2.37 -12.17 -4.81
CA VAL A 89 -3.54 -11.37 -4.40
C VAL A 89 -3.18 -10.46 -3.21
N SER A 90 -2.51 -10.97 -2.18
CA SER A 90 -2.03 -10.13 -1.07
C SER A 90 -1.12 -9.01 -1.56
N ALA A 91 -0.18 -9.31 -2.46
CA ALA A 91 0.76 -8.34 -2.99
C ALA A 91 0.07 -7.25 -3.81
N ARG A 92 -0.90 -7.62 -4.66
CA ARG A 92 -1.71 -6.68 -5.44
C ARG A 92 -2.53 -5.73 -4.55
N LYS A 93 -3.16 -6.25 -3.51
CA LYS A 93 -3.92 -5.45 -2.54
C LYS A 93 -3.02 -4.56 -1.69
N ALA A 94 -1.88 -5.07 -1.24
CA ALA A 94 -0.88 -4.29 -0.53
C ALA A 94 -0.33 -3.14 -1.40
N LEU A 95 -0.12 -3.40 -2.70
CA LEU A 95 0.29 -2.36 -3.66
C LEU A 95 -0.81 -1.30 -3.84
N PHE A 96 -2.08 -1.70 -3.92
CA PHE A 96 -3.18 -0.73 -3.97
C PHE A 96 -3.14 0.20 -2.75
N LEU A 97 -3.08 -0.37 -1.54
CA LEU A 97 -3.02 0.41 -0.29
C LEU A 97 -1.80 1.33 -0.25
N ALA A 98 -0.63 0.83 -0.64
CA ALA A 98 0.59 1.65 -0.74
C ALA A 98 0.43 2.85 -1.68
N LEU A 99 -0.36 2.72 -2.74
CA LEU A 99 -0.57 3.79 -3.70
C LEU A 99 -1.69 4.75 -3.30
N THR A 100 -2.55 4.39 -2.37
CA THR A 100 -3.75 5.16 -1.99
C THR A 100 -3.75 5.68 -0.55
N THR A 101 -2.80 5.25 0.28
CA THR A 101 -2.66 5.71 1.66
C THR A 101 -1.69 6.88 1.72
N SER A 102 -2.16 8.01 2.24
CA SER A 102 -1.29 9.17 2.47
C SER A 102 -0.36 8.95 3.66
N GLN A 103 0.70 9.76 3.76
CA GLN A 103 1.62 9.71 4.91
C GLN A 103 0.90 10.04 6.24
N SER A 104 -0.07 10.96 6.22
CA SER A 104 -0.87 11.31 7.40
C SER A 104 -1.84 10.20 7.79
N ASP A 105 -2.48 9.55 6.82
CA ASP A 105 -3.35 8.40 7.09
C ASP A 105 -2.53 7.25 7.68
N TRP A 106 -1.34 7.03 7.13
CA TRP A 106 -0.42 5.99 7.62
C TRP A 106 -0.01 6.21 9.08
N GLN A 107 0.34 7.44 9.45
CA GLN A 107 0.65 7.80 10.84
C GLN A 107 -0.56 7.62 11.75
N SER A 108 -1.74 8.03 11.29
CA SER A 108 -2.99 7.99 12.06
C SER A 108 -3.52 6.57 12.24
N LEU A 109 -3.20 5.66 11.31
CA LEU A 109 -3.60 4.27 11.36
C LEU A 109 -2.82 3.46 12.38
N ALA A 110 -1.54 3.79 12.60
CA ALA A 110 -0.68 3.02 13.48
C ALA A 110 -1.30 2.72 14.87
N PRO A 111 -1.85 3.70 15.62
CA PRO A 111 -2.46 3.47 16.93
C PRO A 111 -3.78 2.69 16.91
N VAL A 112 -4.37 2.42 15.74
CA VAL A 112 -5.64 1.67 15.61
C VAL A 112 -5.45 0.18 15.86
N PHE A 113 -4.25 -0.35 15.59
CA PHE A 113 -3.96 -1.77 15.79
C PHE A 113 -3.58 -2.08 17.24
N ASP A 114 -4.10 -3.17 17.81
CA ASP A 114 -3.80 -3.58 19.18
C ASP A 114 -2.31 -3.88 19.35
N PHE A 115 -1.67 -4.46 18.32
CA PHE A 115 -0.23 -4.74 18.33
C PHE A 115 0.65 -3.48 18.34
N TYR A 116 0.09 -2.27 18.19
CA TYR A 116 0.82 -1.01 18.31
C TYR A 116 1.56 -0.88 19.64
N GLN A 117 0.88 -1.18 20.75
CA GLN A 117 1.50 -1.09 22.09
C GLN A 117 2.58 -2.15 22.30
N THR A 118 2.44 -3.32 21.67
CA THR A 118 3.43 -4.39 21.69
C THR A 118 4.71 -3.95 20.99
N ILE A 119 4.58 -3.40 19.77
CA ILE A 119 5.74 -2.85 19.03
C ILE A 119 6.35 -1.66 19.77
N GLY A 120 5.54 -0.80 20.36
CA GLY A 120 6.02 0.33 21.19
C GLY A 120 6.82 -0.10 22.42
N ARG A 121 6.60 -1.34 22.91
CA ARG A 121 7.41 -1.98 23.97
C ARG A 121 8.60 -2.77 23.45
N LEU A 122 8.89 -2.68 22.14
CA LEU A 122 9.96 -3.42 21.46
C LEU A 122 9.75 -4.94 21.47
N GLU A 123 8.49 -5.37 21.52
CA GLU A 123 8.10 -6.78 21.43
C GLU A 123 7.56 -7.08 20.02
N SER A 124 7.93 -8.24 19.47
CA SER A 124 7.38 -8.69 18.19
C SER A 124 5.98 -9.26 18.37
N PRO A 125 4.97 -8.80 17.62
CA PRO A 125 3.64 -9.40 17.69
C PRO A 125 3.68 -10.80 17.11
N SER A 126 3.47 -11.80 17.97
CA SER A 126 3.44 -13.21 17.57
C SER A 126 2.10 -13.63 16.97
N LEU A 127 1.01 -12.94 17.33
CA LEU A 127 -0.35 -13.21 16.89
C LEU A 127 -1.15 -11.91 16.78
N LEU A 128 -2.04 -11.84 15.78
CA LEU A 128 -3.04 -10.78 15.64
C LEU A 128 -4.19 -11.03 16.63
N SER A 129 -4.64 -9.96 17.31
CA SER A 129 -5.85 -10.00 18.12
C SER A 129 -7.09 -10.26 17.25
N SER A 130 -8.23 -10.59 17.88
CA SER A 130 -9.50 -10.68 17.15
C SER A 130 -9.89 -9.37 16.47
N GLN A 131 -9.59 -8.23 17.11
CA GLN A 131 -9.87 -6.90 16.58
C GLN A 131 -8.97 -6.56 15.39
N ASP A 132 -7.66 -6.83 15.50
CA ASP A 132 -6.70 -6.65 14.41
C ASP A 132 -7.08 -7.49 13.20
N ARG A 133 -7.46 -8.75 13.41
CA ARG A 133 -7.92 -9.64 12.34
C ARG A 133 -9.15 -9.09 11.64
N GLN A 134 -10.10 -8.53 12.39
CA GLN A 134 -11.31 -7.94 11.82
C GLN A 134 -10.98 -6.70 10.98
N TYR A 135 -10.17 -5.77 11.49
CA TYR A 135 -9.75 -4.59 10.75
C TYR A 135 -8.94 -4.94 9.50
N LEU A 136 -7.97 -5.85 9.61
CA LEU A 136 -7.19 -6.32 8.48
C LEU A 136 -8.06 -7.03 7.43
N MET A 137 -9.08 -7.78 7.85
CA MET A 137 -10.02 -8.39 6.91
C MET A 137 -10.84 -7.34 6.16
N TRP A 138 -11.32 -6.29 6.83
CA TRP A 138 -12.03 -5.20 6.16
C TRP A 138 -11.13 -4.45 5.17
N ILE A 139 -9.91 -4.12 5.58
CA ILE A 139 -8.90 -3.48 4.72
C ILE A 139 -8.58 -4.38 3.51
N TYR A 140 -8.41 -5.69 3.74
CA TYR A 140 -8.15 -6.65 2.67
C TYR A 140 -9.32 -6.74 1.69
N GLN A 141 -10.56 -6.73 2.19
CA GLN A 141 -11.76 -6.82 1.35
C GLN A 141 -12.01 -5.54 0.54
N SER A 142 -11.71 -4.36 1.09
CA SER A 142 -11.88 -3.07 0.39
C SER A 142 -10.77 -2.77 -0.63
N ALA A 143 -9.57 -3.32 -0.44
CA ALA A 143 -8.45 -3.10 -1.34
C ALA A 143 -8.68 -3.70 -2.73
N LEU A 144 -8.44 -2.92 -3.78
CA LEU A 144 -8.56 -3.40 -5.16
C LEU A 144 -7.35 -4.26 -5.57
N GLU A 145 -7.61 -5.31 -6.36
CA GLU A 145 -6.55 -6.22 -6.84
C GLU A 145 -5.97 -5.81 -8.19
N LYS A 146 -6.79 -5.26 -9.08
CA LYS A 146 -6.40 -5.00 -10.47
C LYS A 146 -7.32 -3.96 -11.12
N ASP A 147 -7.00 -3.63 -12.36
CA ASP A 147 -7.80 -2.80 -13.26
C ASP A 147 -8.09 -1.39 -12.74
N TYR A 148 -7.22 -0.87 -11.88
CA TYR A 148 -7.24 0.49 -11.38
C TYR A 148 -6.06 1.33 -11.89
N SER A 149 -6.24 2.65 -11.82
CA SER A 149 -5.21 3.67 -11.95
C SER A 149 -5.40 4.67 -10.81
N VAL A 150 -4.31 5.06 -10.16
CA VAL A 150 -4.33 6.08 -9.10
C VAL A 150 -3.73 7.35 -9.66
N LYS A 151 -4.49 8.44 -9.62
CA LYS A 151 -4.01 9.79 -9.93
C LYS A 151 -3.89 10.57 -8.62
N VAL A 152 -2.66 10.95 -8.29
CA VAL A 152 -2.38 11.80 -7.13
C VAL A 152 -2.46 13.26 -7.58
N ILE A 153 -3.33 14.05 -6.95
CA ILE A 153 -3.49 15.48 -7.23
C ILE A 153 -3.58 16.18 -5.88
N GLY A 154 -2.60 17.05 -5.58
CA GLY A 154 -2.46 17.62 -4.23
C GLY A 154 -2.25 16.52 -3.20
N ASP A 155 -3.11 16.49 -2.18
CA ASP A 155 -3.17 15.48 -1.12
C ASP A 155 -4.19 14.37 -1.38
N LYS A 156 -4.91 14.38 -2.51
CA LYS A 156 -5.95 13.39 -2.85
C LYS A 156 -5.46 12.30 -3.78
N TYR A 157 -5.99 11.10 -3.55
CA TYR A 157 -5.69 9.87 -4.28
C TYR A 157 -6.94 9.43 -5.04
N PHE A 158 -7.07 9.88 -6.29
CA PHE A 158 -8.22 9.53 -7.13
C PHE A 158 -8.03 8.15 -7.77
N VAL A 159 -8.92 7.22 -7.44
CA VAL A 159 -8.91 5.85 -7.93
C VAL A 159 -9.91 5.71 -9.07
N LEU A 160 -9.41 5.39 -10.27
CA LEU A 160 -10.22 5.18 -11.46
C LEU A 160 -10.06 3.76 -11.97
N LYS A 161 -11.06 3.25 -12.69
CA LYS A 161 -10.81 2.10 -13.58
C LYS A 161 -9.76 2.47 -14.61
N ARG A 162 -8.81 1.57 -14.88
CA ARG A 162 -7.65 1.82 -15.75
C ARG A 162 -8.06 2.31 -17.14
N GLN A 163 -9.09 1.69 -17.72
CA GLN A 163 -9.65 2.06 -19.01
C GLN A 163 -10.31 3.46 -19.03
N ASP A 164 -10.73 3.97 -17.88
CA ASP A 164 -11.42 5.25 -17.76
C ASP A 164 -10.41 6.37 -17.47
N ALA A 165 -9.34 6.05 -16.75
CA ALA A 165 -8.23 6.96 -16.52
C ALA A 165 -7.59 7.49 -17.82
N THR A 166 -7.57 6.69 -18.89
CA THR A 166 -7.04 7.09 -20.20
C THR A 166 -8.00 7.96 -21.01
N LYS A 167 -9.26 8.07 -20.59
CA LYS A 167 -10.32 8.85 -21.26
C LYS A 167 -10.59 10.19 -20.60
N LEU A 168 -9.93 10.49 -19.48
CA LEU A 168 -10.10 11.75 -18.77
C LEU A 168 -9.75 12.93 -19.69
N THR A 169 -10.72 13.80 -19.92
CA THR A 169 -10.51 15.05 -20.66
C THR A 169 -9.72 16.06 -19.81
N ALA A 170 -9.16 17.08 -20.46
CA ALA A 170 -8.50 18.18 -19.76
C ALA A 170 -9.45 18.88 -18.77
N ARG A 171 -10.71 19.10 -19.16
CA ARG A 171 -11.72 19.72 -18.28
C ARG A 171 -12.04 18.87 -17.06
N GLN A 172 -12.16 17.54 -17.23
CA GLN A 172 -12.37 16.63 -16.10
C GLN A 172 -11.14 16.58 -15.19
N THR A 173 -9.94 16.61 -15.76
CA THR A 173 -8.69 16.67 -14.98
C THR A 173 -8.65 17.94 -14.13
N GLN A 174 -8.95 19.10 -14.71
CA GLN A 174 -9.06 20.37 -13.98
C GLN A 174 -10.15 20.32 -12.90
N THR A 175 -11.24 19.60 -13.14
CA THR A 175 -12.29 19.41 -12.12
C THR A 175 -11.76 18.61 -10.93
N LEU A 176 -10.97 17.55 -11.17
CA LEU A 176 -10.33 16.78 -10.10
C LEU A 176 -9.30 17.63 -9.33
N GLU A 177 -8.59 18.55 -9.99
CA GLU A 177 -7.69 19.52 -9.33
C GLU A 177 -8.42 20.48 -8.41
N ILE A 178 -9.61 20.95 -8.79
CA ILE A 178 -10.45 21.78 -7.92
C ILE A 178 -10.96 20.95 -6.74
N LEU A 179 -11.46 19.74 -7.01
CA LEU A 179 -11.98 18.83 -5.99
C LEU A 179 -10.90 18.40 -5.00
N SER A 180 -9.64 18.30 -5.41
CA SER A 180 -8.57 17.91 -4.51
C SER A 180 -8.37 18.90 -3.34
N GLN A 181 -8.85 20.13 -3.48
CA GLN A 181 -8.79 21.14 -2.41
C GLN A 181 -9.94 21.02 -1.40
N SER A 182 -10.90 20.11 -1.62
CA SER A 182 -12.01 19.89 -0.70
C SER A 182 -11.58 19.06 0.50
N GLU A 183 -11.83 19.58 1.71
CA GLU A 183 -11.62 18.86 2.96
C GLU A 183 -12.68 17.76 3.19
N ASP A 184 -13.84 17.85 2.52
CA ASP A 184 -14.93 16.87 2.64
C ASP A 184 -14.62 15.54 1.93
N LEU A 185 -13.64 15.54 1.01
CA LEU A 185 -13.22 14.33 0.31
C LEU A 185 -12.19 13.54 1.13
N VAL A 186 -12.58 12.32 1.49
CA VAL A 186 -11.75 11.36 2.22
C VAL A 186 -11.01 10.45 1.24
N ASN A 187 -9.74 10.17 1.51
CA ASN A 187 -8.93 9.29 0.67
C ASN A 187 -9.18 7.80 0.96
N PRO A 188 -9.04 6.92 -0.05
CA PRO A 188 -9.01 7.25 -1.47
C PRO A 188 -10.38 7.69 -2.00
N VAL A 189 -10.38 8.56 -3.01
CA VAL A 189 -11.61 9.01 -3.67
C VAL A 189 -11.84 8.15 -4.91
N TYR A 190 -12.93 7.39 -4.96
CA TYR A 190 -13.25 6.56 -6.11
C TYR A 190 -13.96 7.39 -7.18
N VAL A 191 -13.46 7.35 -8.41
CA VAL A 191 -14.01 8.14 -9.53
C VAL A 191 -14.51 7.20 -10.62
N THR A 192 -15.79 7.35 -10.97
CA THR A 192 -16.40 6.67 -12.11
C THR A 192 -16.74 7.69 -13.20
N LEU A 193 -16.34 7.39 -14.44
CA LEU A 193 -16.82 8.13 -15.62
C LEU A 193 -18.22 7.66 -15.97
N GLY A 194 -19.21 8.50 -15.66
CA GLY A 194 -20.60 8.31 -16.04
C GLY A 194 -20.84 8.59 -17.52
N GLU A 195 -22.05 8.28 -17.99
CA GLU A 195 -22.48 8.61 -19.34
C GLU A 195 -22.38 10.12 -19.59
N LYS A 196 -22.09 10.51 -20.85
CA LYS A 196 -21.97 11.91 -21.30
C LYS A 196 -20.86 12.71 -20.60
N GLY A 197 -19.89 12.06 -19.96
CA GLY A 197 -18.69 12.71 -19.41
C GLY A 197 -18.85 13.27 -18.00
N VAL A 198 -19.84 12.82 -17.24
CA VAL A 198 -20.02 13.17 -15.83
C VAL A 198 -19.00 12.42 -14.96
N LEU A 199 -18.44 13.09 -13.95
CA LEU A 199 -17.62 12.47 -12.91
C LEU A 199 -18.52 12.11 -11.73
N LEU A 200 -18.52 10.84 -11.33
CA LEU A 200 -19.18 10.36 -10.10
C LEU A 200 -18.08 10.05 -9.07
N LEU A 201 -18.24 10.57 -7.85
CA LEU A 201 -17.32 10.37 -6.74
C LEU A 201 -18.00 9.51 -5.66
N ASP A 202 -17.25 8.56 -5.10
CA ASP A 202 -17.59 7.75 -3.92
C ASP A 202 -16.42 7.81 -2.93
#